data_AF-M5CAM6-F1
#
_entry.id   AF-M5CAM6-F1
#
_cell.length_a   1.000
_cell.length_b   1.000
_cell.length_c   1.000
_cell.angle_alpha   90.00
_cell.angle_beta   90.00
_cell.angle_gamma   90.00
#
_symmetry.space_group_name_H-M   'P 1'
#
loop_
_entity.id
_entity.type
_entity.pdbx_description
1 polymer ?
#
loop_
_entity_poly.entity_id
_entity_poly.type
_entity_poly.pdbx_seq_one_letter_code
_entity_poly.pdbx_strand_id
1 'polypeptide(L)'
;MWYLASGASLLILAAHAVVAQSSTPRSWDDAYTLARGKVAQMTIDEKVGVVTGQGQFSSRCIGNTHAVERLGIPSFCMNDGPAGIRAVKDVTGFPTGINAASTFSRRLMRARGKAIGEEFRGKGIHIFLGPAMDIMRSPKSGRAWESFGPDPYLNGEGAYETIMGVQGVGVTACAKHLIGNNQEHYRYTYSSDIDDRTLREVYWYPFLRAMDADPGAVMCAYNRNNETYSCGDQALLGSNGLLRKESKFKGLVMSDWGATHDNAATYANAGLDMEQPGDWILIGGGIYGNGLKNAVNNGSVNTTRLDEMVARSIAPWYRFGQDSGFPETNFDAQKPDGSGSLNLNVNVRTAEHTALVKEIASASAVLLKNSRTGTSGRGLPLALPNSIAIIGQDAKKGSTNCRLNECNDGTMSIG
;
A
#
# COMPACT_ATOMS: atom_id res chain seq x y z
N MET A 1 -57.04 44.21 3.89
CA MET A 1 -56.59 42.90 3.37
C MET A 1 -55.16 42.72 3.86
N TRP A 2 -54.95 41.78 4.77
CA TRP A 2 -53.70 41.56 5.49
C TRP A 2 -52.69 40.90 4.55
N TYR A 3 -51.49 41.47 4.37
CA TYR A 3 -50.36 40.75 3.79
C TYR A 3 -49.27 40.60 4.83
N LEU A 4 -49.06 39.35 5.20
CA LEU A 4 -48.06 38.83 6.12
C LEU A 4 -46.65 39.00 5.54
N ALA A 5 -45.73 39.38 6.41
CA ALA A 5 -44.30 39.31 6.22
C ALA A 5 -43.83 37.85 6.17
N SER A 6 -42.90 37.53 5.28
CA SER A 6 -42.01 36.38 5.43
C SER A 6 -40.57 36.84 5.16
N GLY A 7 -39.81 36.95 6.26
CA GLY A 7 -38.36 37.12 6.21
C GLY A 7 -37.70 35.79 5.84
N ALA A 8 -36.89 35.79 4.79
CA ALA A 8 -35.99 34.70 4.48
C ALA A 8 -34.60 35.04 5.01
N SER A 9 -34.24 34.46 6.15
CA SER A 9 -32.87 34.48 6.67
C SER A 9 -32.00 33.57 5.80
N LEU A 10 -31.06 34.15 5.05
CA LEU A 10 -29.99 33.39 4.39
C LEU A 10 -29.02 32.85 5.45
N LEU A 11 -29.13 31.56 5.76
CA LEU A 11 -28.09 30.79 6.44
C LEU A 11 -26.99 30.48 5.41
N ILE A 12 -25.91 31.26 5.45
CA ILE A 12 -24.66 30.94 4.74
C ILE A 12 -24.02 29.75 5.47
N LEU A 13 -24.24 28.54 4.95
CA LEU A 13 -23.43 27.38 5.30
C LEU A 13 -22.00 27.61 4.77
N ALA A 14 -21.10 28.03 5.65
CA ALA A 14 -19.68 28.01 5.39
C ALA A 14 -19.23 26.55 5.25
N ALA A 15 -19.16 26.07 4.01
CA ALA A 15 -18.45 24.85 3.67
C ALA A 15 -16.99 25.03 4.07
N HIS A 16 -16.58 24.43 5.19
CA HIS A 16 -15.18 24.33 5.56
C HIS A 16 -14.55 23.33 4.60
N ALA A 17 -14.09 23.82 3.45
CA ALA A 17 -13.11 23.10 2.66
C ALA A 17 -11.87 22.96 3.56
N VAL A 18 -11.68 21.77 4.11
CA VAL A 18 -10.40 21.40 4.73
C VAL A 18 -9.39 21.41 3.60
N VAL A 19 -8.72 22.54 3.43
CA VAL A 19 -7.54 22.62 2.57
C VAL A 19 -6.54 21.66 3.18
N ALA A 20 -6.33 20.51 2.55
CA ALA A 20 -5.25 19.61 2.90
C ALA A 20 -3.95 20.40 2.73
N GLN A 21 -3.41 20.91 3.84
CA GLN A 21 -2.09 21.53 3.86
C GLN A 21 -1.11 20.48 3.36
N SER A 22 -0.45 20.74 2.22
CA SER A 22 0.70 19.93 1.82
C SER A 22 1.80 20.19 2.84
N SER A 23 1.86 19.41 3.91
CA SER A 23 2.96 19.47 4.86
C SER A 23 4.19 18.93 4.15
N THR A 24 5.24 19.75 4.05
CA THR A 24 6.54 19.25 3.63
C THR A 24 6.97 18.17 4.63
N PRO A 25 7.34 16.95 4.18
CA PRO A 25 7.78 15.91 5.10
C PRO A 25 8.93 16.40 5.97
N ARG A 26 8.94 16.04 7.25
CA ARG A 26 10.08 16.31 8.13
C ARG A 26 11.33 15.63 7.57
N SER A 27 12.52 16.11 7.90
CA SER A 27 13.73 15.34 7.59
C SER A 27 13.71 14.00 8.32
N TRP A 28 14.42 12.99 7.79
CA TRP A 28 14.56 11.73 8.51
C TRP A 28 15.24 11.92 9.87
N ASP A 29 16.21 12.85 9.98
CA ASP A 29 16.95 13.07 11.21
C ASP A 29 16.03 13.65 12.31
N ASP A 30 15.13 14.57 11.94
CA ASP A 30 14.10 15.07 12.85
C ASP A 30 13.13 13.96 13.26
N ALA A 31 12.65 13.19 12.28
CA ALA A 31 11.72 12.09 12.52
C ALA A 31 12.33 11.01 13.43
N TYR A 32 13.61 10.66 13.22
CA TYR A 32 14.34 9.74 14.08
C TYR A 32 14.63 10.31 15.46
N THR A 33 14.90 11.60 15.57
CA THR A 33 15.08 12.27 16.87
C THR A 33 13.83 12.15 17.71
N LEU A 34 12.66 12.44 17.12
CA LEU A 34 11.36 12.28 17.78
C LEU A 34 11.05 10.81 18.11
N ALA A 35 11.28 9.90 17.17
CA ALA A 35 11.06 8.47 17.37
C ALA A 35 11.92 7.91 18.52
N ARG A 36 13.24 8.15 18.49
CA ARG A 36 14.17 7.68 19.54
C ARG A 36 13.85 8.26 20.90
N GLY A 37 13.41 9.53 20.95
CA GLY A 37 12.93 10.15 22.19
C GLY A 37 11.76 9.40 22.84
N LYS A 38 10.86 8.81 22.04
CA LYS A 38 9.78 7.94 22.52
C LYS A 38 10.28 6.54 22.88
N VAL A 39 11.10 5.92 22.02
CA VAL A 39 11.66 4.57 22.24
C VAL A 39 12.43 4.48 23.55
N ALA A 40 13.18 5.52 23.93
CA ALA A 40 13.92 5.58 25.19
C ALA A 40 13.02 5.49 26.43
N GLN A 41 11.73 5.82 26.31
CA GLN A 41 10.76 5.81 27.40
C GLN A 41 9.87 4.54 27.40
N MET A 42 10.05 3.65 26.42
CA MET A 42 9.26 2.43 26.28
C MET A 42 9.83 1.28 27.09
N THR A 43 8.94 0.51 27.71
CA THR A 43 9.22 -0.83 28.22
C THR A 43 9.49 -1.80 27.07
N ILE A 44 10.09 -2.96 27.37
CA ILE A 44 10.29 -4.01 26.35
C ILE A 44 8.96 -4.48 25.74
N ASP A 45 7.89 -4.53 26.51
CA ASP A 45 6.57 -4.97 26.04
C ASP A 45 5.94 -3.97 25.09
N GLU A 46 6.05 -2.66 25.40
CA GLU A 46 5.63 -1.60 24.48
C GLU A 46 6.45 -1.65 23.18
N LYS A 47 7.77 -1.86 23.26
CA LYS A 47 8.65 -1.99 22.07
C LYS A 47 8.26 -3.17 21.19
N VAL A 48 8.12 -4.36 21.78
CA VAL A 48 7.71 -5.59 21.09
C VAL A 48 6.31 -5.44 20.47
N GLY A 49 5.38 -4.79 21.17
CA GLY A 49 4.04 -4.51 20.67
C GLY A 49 4.00 -3.58 19.46
N VAL A 50 4.91 -2.60 19.36
CA VAL A 50 4.98 -1.72 18.18
C VAL A 50 5.42 -2.48 16.93
N VAL A 51 6.30 -3.48 17.08
CA VAL A 51 6.89 -4.23 15.95
C VAL A 51 6.17 -5.56 15.66
N THR A 52 5.12 -5.88 16.40
CA THR A 52 4.32 -7.10 16.21
C THR A 52 2.88 -6.69 15.89
N GLY A 53 2.29 -7.26 14.85
CA GLY A 53 0.88 -7.05 14.57
C GLY A 53 -0.04 -7.65 15.65
N GLN A 54 -1.27 -7.15 15.75
CA GLN A 54 -2.24 -7.59 16.76
C GLN A 54 -2.87 -8.96 16.50
N GLY A 55 -2.56 -9.58 15.35
CA GLY A 55 -3.13 -10.84 14.90
C GLY A 55 -4.17 -10.68 13.79
N GLN A 56 -4.31 -11.74 12.98
CA GLN A 56 -5.23 -11.77 11.86
C GLN A 56 -6.67 -11.64 12.36
N PHE A 57 -7.45 -10.76 11.73
CA PHE A 57 -8.85 -10.48 12.07
C PHE A 57 -9.08 -9.96 13.50
N SER A 58 -8.01 -9.63 14.24
CA SER A 58 -8.09 -9.18 15.64
C SER A 58 -8.13 -7.65 15.78
N SER A 59 -8.15 -6.93 14.65
CA SER A 59 -8.09 -5.48 14.60
C SER A 59 -8.88 -4.91 13.41
N ARG A 60 -9.00 -3.58 13.37
CA ARG A 60 -9.89 -2.86 12.43
C ARG A 60 -9.36 -2.82 11.00
N CYS A 61 -8.05 -2.78 10.80
CA CYS A 61 -7.45 -2.74 9.47
C CYS A 61 -7.00 -4.15 9.06
N ILE A 62 -6.45 -4.31 7.85
CA ILE A 62 -5.86 -5.60 7.44
C ILE A 62 -4.69 -5.99 8.36
N GLY A 63 -3.94 -5.00 8.87
CA GLY A 63 -3.00 -5.17 9.96
C GLY A 63 -2.97 -3.94 10.87
N ASN A 64 -2.72 -4.17 12.16
CA ASN A 64 -2.52 -3.12 13.15
C ASN A 64 -1.35 -3.47 14.06
N THR A 65 -0.57 -2.48 14.49
CA THR A 65 0.40 -2.63 15.60
C THR A 65 -0.27 -2.41 16.96
N HIS A 66 0.39 -2.73 18.06
CA HIS A 66 -0.10 -2.31 19.38
C HIS A 66 0.21 -0.83 19.64
N ALA A 67 -0.75 -0.11 20.24
CA ALA A 67 -0.58 1.28 20.64
C ALA A 67 0.31 1.40 21.89
N VAL A 68 0.94 2.57 22.08
CA VAL A 68 1.62 2.96 23.32
C VAL A 68 0.94 4.23 23.85
N GLU A 69 -0.24 4.06 24.43
CA GLU A 69 -1.16 5.14 24.80
C GLU A 69 -0.52 6.16 25.75
N ARG A 70 0.23 5.69 26.76
CA ARG A 70 0.94 6.55 27.72
C ARG A 70 1.93 7.52 27.05
N LEU A 71 2.44 7.15 25.87
CA LEU A 71 3.38 7.96 25.10
C LEU A 71 2.72 8.65 23.90
N GLY A 72 1.42 8.49 23.71
CA GLY A 72 0.65 9.08 22.62
C GLY A 72 0.95 8.46 21.25
N ILE A 73 1.44 7.22 21.19
CA ILE A 73 1.64 6.51 19.92
C ILE A 73 0.41 5.66 19.62
N PRO A 74 -0.31 5.91 18.52
CA PRO A 74 -1.50 5.15 18.18
C PRO A 74 -1.14 3.74 17.70
N SER A 75 -2.15 2.89 17.59
CA SER A 75 -2.03 1.68 16.76
C SER A 75 -1.92 2.11 15.30
N PHE A 76 -0.81 1.75 14.64
CA PHE A 76 -0.66 2.03 13.22
C PHE A 76 -1.56 1.10 12.44
N CYS A 77 -2.38 1.69 11.58
CA CYS A 77 -3.29 0.98 10.69
C CYS A 77 -2.63 0.77 9.32
N MET A 78 -2.51 -0.49 8.91
CA MET A 78 -2.02 -0.93 7.61
C MET A 78 -3.18 -1.50 6.81
N ASN A 79 -3.40 -1.03 5.59
CA ASN A 79 -4.49 -1.52 4.76
C ASN A 79 -4.13 -1.70 3.30
N ASP A 80 -4.75 -2.69 2.67
CA ASP A 80 -4.71 -2.91 1.23
C ASP A 80 -5.61 -1.89 0.51
N GLY A 81 -5.51 -1.71 -0.79
CA GLY A 81 -4.56 -2.34 -1.69
C GLY A 81 -4.23 -1.49 -2.92
N PRO A 82 -3.44 -2.03 -3.86
CA PRO A 82 -2.81 -1.22 -4.92
C PRO A 82 -3.78 -0.48 -5.84
N ALA A 83 -5.06 -0.84 -5.89
CA ALA A 83 -6.12 -0.22 -6.69
C ALA A 83 -7.19 0.53 -5.87
N GLY A 84 -6.90 0.87 -4.61
CA GLY A 84 -7.84 1.53 -3.69
C GLY A 84 -8.04 0.75 -2.40
N ILE A 85 -8.79 1.31 -1.44
CA ILE A 85 -8.94 0.72 -0.10
C ILE A 85 -9.74 -0.58 -0.17
N ARG A 86 -9.16 -1.68 0.33
CA ARG A 86 -9.76 -3.01 0.41
C ARG A 86 -10.69 -3.11 1.62
N ALA A 87 -11.80 -3.83 1.46
CA ALA A 87 -12.72 -4.24 2.53
C ALA A 87 -13.39 -3.07 3.28
N VAL A 88 -13.63 -1.96 2.59
CA VAL A 88 -14.26 -0.75 3.14
C VAL A 88 -15.30 -0.19 2.17
N LYS A 89 -16.41 0.34 2.70
CA LYS A 89 -17.42 1.06 1.92
C LYS A 89 -17.08 2.54 1.71
N ASP A 90 -17.72 3.13 0.70
CA ASP A 90 -17.60 4.55 0.37
C ASP A 90 -16.17 4.99 0.05
N VAL A 91 -15.52 4.18 -0.79
CA VAL A 91 -14.17 4.37 -1.34
C VAL A 91 -14.21 4.18 -2.85
N THR A 92 -13.21 4.72 -3.54
CA THR A 92 -13.07 4.62 -5.00
C THR A 92 -12.28 3.37 -5.39
N GLY A 93 -12.78 2.63 -6.39
CA GLY A 93 -11.96 1.68 -7.13
C GLY A 93 -11.18 2.40 -8.22
N PHE A 94 -9.86 2.46 -8.09
CA PHE A 94 -8.97 3.12 -9.05
C PHE A 94 -8.53 2.13 -10.13
N PRO A 95 -8.17 2.60 -11.34
CA PRO A 95 -7.52 1.74 -12.35
C PRO A 95 -6.29 1.07 -11.77
N THR A 96 -5.99 -0.15 -12.22
CA THR A 96 -4.87 -0.96 -11.73
C THR A 96 -3.50 -0.32 -12.00
N GLY A 97 -2.43 -0.90 -11.43
CA GLY A 97 -1.06 -0.49 -11.73
C GLY A 97 -0.75 -0.58 -13.22
N ILE A 98 -1.18 -1.67 -13.87
CA ILE A 98 -0.91 -1.89 -15.30
C ILE A 98 -1.72 -0.93 -16.18
N ASN A 99 -2.94 -0.53 -15.77
CA ASN A 99 -3.68 0.54 -16.44
C ASN A 99 -2.95 1.88 -16.30
N ALA A 100 -2.49 2.23 -15.10
CA ALA A 100 -1.73 3.46 -14.88
C ALA A 100 -0.45 3.49 -15.74
N ALA A 101 0.27 2.37 -15.80
CA ALA A 101 1.44 2.19 -16.67
C ALA A 101 1.12 2.38 -18.15
N SER A 102 -0.01 1.83 -18.60
CA SER A 102 -0.46 1.92 -20.00
C SER A 102 -0.77 3.34 -20.46
N THR A 103 -0.88 4.32 -19.55
CA THR A 103 -0.98 5.74 -19.90
C THR A 103 0.36 6.37 -20.29
N PHE A 104 1.49 5.76 -19.92
CA PHE A 104 2.85 6.34 -20.05
C PHE A 104 2.97 7.76 -19.49
N SER A 105 2.11 8.12 -18.53
CA SER A 105 1.99 9.48 -18.00
C SER A 105 2.35 9.52 -16.54
N ARG A 106 3.54 10.06 -16.24
CA ARG A 106 3.99 10.35 -14.86
C ARG A 106 2.97 11.17 -14.08
N ARG A 107 2.34 12.16 -14.73
CA ARG A 107 1.28 12.98 -14.13
C ARG A 107 0.13 12.12 -13.63
N LEU A 108 -0.36 11.19 -14.46
CA LEU A 108 -1.49 10.34 -14.11
C LEU A 108 -1.13 9.31 -13.03
N MET A 109 0.08 8.75 -13.07
CA MET A 109 0.58 7.87 -12.00
C MET A 109 0.64 8.61 -10.65
N ARG A 110 1.18 9.85 -10.62
CA ARG A 110 1.25 10.66 -9.41
C ARG A 110 -0.13 11.10 -8.91
N ALA A 111 -0.99 11.57 -9.82
CA ALA A 111 -2.35 11.98 -9.47
C ALA A 111 -3.14 10.80 -8.87
N ARG A 112 -2.99 9.60 -9.43
CA ARG A 112 -3.57 8.36 -8.90
C ARG A 112 -3.04 8.06 -7.50
N GLY A 113 -1.73 8.10 -7.30
CA GLY A 113 -1.12 7.91 -5.98
C GLY A 113 -1.64 8.91 -4.95
N LYS A 114 -1.76 10.19 -5.33
CA LYS A 114 -2.32 11.24 -4.47
C LYS A 114 -3.77 10.95 -4.08
N ALA A 115 -4.64 10.65 -5.04
CA ALA A 115 -6.05 10.36 -4.78
C ALA A 115 -6.23 9.11 -3.89
N ILE A 116 -5.43 8.06 -4.12
CA ILE A 116 -5.38 6.90 -3.21
C ILE A 116 -4.97 7.35 -1.81
N GLY A 117 -3.87 8.10 -1.68
CA GLY A 117 -3.40 8.62 -0.39
C GLY A 117 -4.45 9.47 0.34
N GLU A 118 -5.22 10.28 -0.37
CA GLU A 118 -6.28 11.12 0.20
C GLU A 118 -7.40 10.28 0.81
N GLU A 119 -7.83 9.23 0.12
CA GLU A 119 -8.83 8.30 0.66
C GLU A 119 -8.27 7.51 1.84
N PHE A 120 -7.02 7.06 1.77
CA PHE A 120 -6.35 6.34 2.86
C PHE A 120 -6.25 7.21 4.12
N ARG A 121 -5.82 8.47 3.99
CA ARG A 121 -5.82 9.44 5.08
C ARG A 121 -7.22 9.67 5.63
N GLY A 122 -8.20 9.86 4.75
CA GLY A 122 -9.60 10.09 5.12
C GLY A 122 -10.23 8.95 5.92
N LYS A 123 -9.73 7.72 5.74
CA LYS A 123 -10.13 6.52 6.53
C LYS A 123 -9.26 6.29 7.78
N GLY A 124 -8.28 7.14 8.06
CA GLY A 124 -7.35 6.99 9.19
C GLY A 124 -6.33 5.85 9.01
N ILE A 125 -5.96 5.53 7.76
CA ILE A 125 -4.98 4.50 7.44
C ILE A 125 -3.59 5.12 7.38
N HIS A 126 -2.68 4.60 8.19
CA HIS A 126 -1.34 5.17 8.37
C HIS A 126 -0.40 4.73 7.24
N ILE A 127 -0.51 3.46 6.82
CA ILE A 127 0.36 2.85 5.82
C ILE A 127 -0.48 2.26 4.69
N PHE A 128 -0.25 2.78 3.49
CA PHE A 128 -0.74 2.21 2.23
C PHE A 128 0.13 1.04 1.83
N LEU A 129 -0.45 -0.17 1.71
CA LEU A 129 0.25 -1.38 1.30
C LEU A 129 0.44 -1.45 -0.22
N GLY A 130 1.17 -0.47 -0.74
CA GLY A 130 1.58 -0.36 -2.13
C GLY A 130 2.48 0.85 -2.38
N PRO A 131 2.92 1.03 -3.63
CA PRO A 131 2.57 0.23 -4.81
C PRO A 131 3.28 -1.14 -4.86
N ALA A 132 2.72 -2.06 -5.66
CA ALA A 132 3.41 -3.27 -6.08
C ALA A 132 4.36 -2.97 -7.26
N MET A 133 5.50 -3.67 -7.32
CA MET A 133 6.56 -3.44 -8.29
C MET A 133 7.18 -4.75 -8.81
N ASP A 134 6.54 -5.90 -8.53
CA ASP A 134 7.00 -7.17 -9.07
C ASP A 134 7.02 -7.11 -10.59
N ILE A 135 8.17 -7.43 -11.19
CA ILE A 135 8.32 -7.53 -12.64
C ILE A 135 7.33 -8.57 -13.17
N MET A 136 6.59 -8.22 -14.23
CA MET A 136 5.73 -9.16 -14.95
C MET A 136 6.58 -10.13 -15.80
N ARG A 137 7.38 -10.98 -15.12
CA ARG A 137 8.26 -11.96 -15.76
C ARG A 137 7.46 -12.99 -16.56
N SER A 138 6.36 -13.45 -15.97
CA SER A 138 5.44 -14.39 -16.59
C SER A 138 4.15 -13.66 -16.96
N PRO A 139 3.65 -13.79 -18.21
CA PRO A 139 2.35 -13.25 -18.58
C PRO A 139 1.18 -13.94 -17.87
N LYS A 140 1.43 -15.07 -17.19
CA LYS A 140 0.45 -15.83 -16.40
C LYS A 140 0.55 -15.54 -14.89
N SER A 141 1.36 -14.57 -14.48
CA SER A 141 1.47 -14.20 -13.07
C SER A 141 0.13 -13.65 -12.57
N GLY A 142 -0.40 -14.23 -11.49
CA GLY A 142 -1.73 -13.89 -10.96
C GLY A 142 -1.85 -12.48 -10.40
N ARG A 143 -0.73 -11.80 -10.13
CA ARG A 143 -0.67 -10.47 -9.50
C ARG A 143 0.03 -9.41 -10.35
N ALA A 144 0.40 -9.73 -11.58
CA ALA A 144 1.13 -8.79 -12.45
C ALA A 144 0.36 -7.48 -12.73
N TRP A 145 -0.98 -7.51 -12.64
CA TRP A 145 -1.83 -6.33 -12.82
C TRP A 145 -1.70 -5.29 -11.70
N GLU A 146 -1.26 -5.71 -10.50
CA GLU A 146 -1.02 -4.80 -9.37
C GLU A 146 0.17 -3.87 -9.63
N SER A 147 1.17 -4.37 -10.37
CA SER A 147 2.40 -3.68 -10.76
C SER A 147 2.23 -2.92 -12.09
N PHE A 148 3.31 -2.34 -12.60
CA PHE A 148 3.30 -1.46 -13.77
C PHE A 148 3.84 -2.13 -15.06
N GLY A 149 4.00 -3.46 -15.06
CA GLY A 149 4.39 -4.23 -16.25
C GLY A 149 5.78 -4.87 -16.20
N PRO A 150 6.28 -5.38 -17.34
CA PRO A 150 7.52 -6.17 -17.40
C PRO A 150 8.79 -5.32 -17.54
N ASP A 151 8.68 -4.06 -17.94
CA ASP A 151 9.81 -3.17 -18.16
C ASP A 151 10.29 -2.55 -16.83
N PRO A 152 11.56 -2.74 -16.42
CA PRO A 152 12.06 -2.22 -15.14
C PRO A 152 11.98 -0.69 -15.04
N TYR A 153 12.21 0.03 -16.14
CA TYR A 153 12.18 1.49 -16.15
C TYR A 153 10.77 2.03 -15.90
N LEU A 154 9.81 1.62 -16.72
CA LEU A 154 8.40 2.00 -16.57
C LEU A 154 7.86 1.58 -15.21
N ASN A 155 8.27 0.40 -14.71
CA ASN A 155 7.84 -0.09 -13.42
C ASN A 155 8.38 0.77 -12.27
N GLY A 156 9.67 1.12 -12.31
CA GLY A 156 10.27 2.06 -11.39
C GLY A 156 9.64 3.46 -11.44
N GLU A 157 9.34 3.99 -12.63
CA GLU A 157 8.67 5.29 -12.76
C GLU A 157 7.24 5.27 -12.19
N GLY A 158 6.47 4.22 -12.47
CA GLY A 158 5.14 4.05 -11.90
C GLY A 158 5.16 4.01 -10.37
N ALA A 159 6.15 3.31 -9.81
CA ALA A 159 6.36 3.24 -8.37
C ALA A 159 6.74 4.59 -7.76
N TYR A 160 7.77 5.25 -8.31
CA TYR A 160 8.24 6.57 -7.88
C TYR A 160 7.08 7.56 -7.83
N GLU A 161 6.32 7.66 -8.92
CA GLU A 161 5.23 8.62 -9.03
C GLU A 161 4.09 8.31 -8.06
N THR A 162 3.76 7.04 -7.88
CA THR A 162 2.72 6.62 -6.92
C THR A 162 3.13 6.92 -5.49
N ILE A 163 4.37 6.60 -5.10
CA ILE A 163 4.92 6.88 -3.76
C ILE A 163 4.91 8.38 -3.49
N MET A 164 5.39 9.20 -4.42
CA MET A 164 5.36 10.66 -4.28
C MET A 164 3.94 11.20 -4.07
N GLY A 165 2.95 10.65 -4.80
CA GLY A 165 1.55 11.01 -4.64
C GLY A 165 0.99 10.67 -3.25
N VAL A 166 1.17 9.42 -2.82
CA VAL A 166 0.65 8.93 -1.53
C VAL A 166 1.28 9.66 -0.35
N GLN A 167 2.62 9.79 -0.36
CA GLN A 167 3.35 10.44 0.73
C GLN A 167 3.14 11.96 0.75
N GLY A 168 2.85 12.58 -0.40
CA GLY A 168 2.55 14.00 -0.52
C GLY A 168 1.28 14.45 0.23
N VAL A 169 0.43 13.51 0.66
CA VAL A 169 -0.76 13.78 1.50
C VAL A 169 -0.63 13.19 2.90
N GLY A 170 0.57 12.78 3.29
CA GLY A 170 0.91 12.36 4.65
C GLY A 170 0.65 10.89 4.96
N VAL A 171 0.34 10.05 3.97
CA VAL A 171 0.22 8.58 4.16
C VAL A 171 1.56 7.92 3.87
N THR A 172 1.99 6.96 4.69
CA THR A 172 3.22 6.21 4.43
C THR A 172 2.98 5.23 3.28
N ALA A 173 3.79 5.29 2.22
CA ALA A 173 3.77 4.29 1.15
C ALA A 173 4.65 3.09 1.51
N CYS A 174 4.23 1.89 1.09
CA CYS A 174 4.94 0.63 1.32
C CYS A 174 5.29 -0.05 -0.01
N ALA A 175 6.55 0.08 -0.41
CA ALA A 175 7.08 -0.52 -1.62
C ALA A 175 7.10 -2.07 -1.50
N LYS A 176 6.42 -2.80 -2.40
CA LYS A 176 6.28 -4.27 -2.32
C LYS A 176 6.35 -4.99 -3.68
N HIS A 177 6.59 -6.29 -3.76
CA HIS A 177 7.09 -7.19 -2.70
C HIS A 177 8.58 -7.42 -2.95
N LEU A 178 9.41 -7.15 -1.95
CA LEU A 178 10.85 -7.26 -2.07
C LEU A 178 11.27 -8.68 -1.70
N ILE A 179 11.78 -9.56 -2.57
CA ILE A 179 11.90 -9.44 -4.04
C ILE A 179 11.70 -10.80 -4.73
N GLY A 180 11.39 -10.76 -6.03
CA GLY A 180 11.31 -11.95 -6.88
C GLY A 180 9.98 -12.67 -6.82
N ASN A 181 8.93 -12.06 -6.24
CA ASN A 181 7.62 -12.70 -6.10
C ASN A 181 6.80 -12.69 -7.40
N ASN A 182 7.31 -13.31 -8.46
CA ASN A 182 6.75 -13.14 -9.81
C ASN A 182 5.73 -14.21 -10.20
N GLN A 183 5.40 -15.15 -9.31
CA GLN A 183 4.33 -16.14 -9.51
C GLN A 183 3.62 -16.46 -8.19
N GLU A 184 2.33 -16.83 -8.29
CA GLU A 184 1.54 -17.21 -7.12
C GLU A 184 1.71 -18.68 -6.71
N HIS A 185 1.94 -19.54 -7.70
CA HIS A 185 2.06 -20.97 -7.46
C HIS A 185 3.30 -21.26 -6.59
N TYR A 186 3.07 -21.89 -5.44
CA TYR A 186 4.09 -22.14 -4.41
C TYR A 186 4.73 -20.88 -3.80
N ARG A 187 4.09 -19.70 -3.82
CA ARG A 187 4.70 -18.45 -3.33
C ARG A 187 5.27 -18.47 -1.92
N TYR A 188 4.79 -19.37 -1.07
CA TYR A 188 5.29 -19.56 0.30
C TYR A 188 6.49 -20.49 0.41
N THR A 189 6.89 -21.17 -0.67
CA THR A 189 7.91 -22.23 -0.61
C THR A 189 8.87 -22.23 -1.79
N TYR A 190 8.59 -21.62 -2.95
CA TYR A 190 9.56 -21.60 -4.04
C TYR A 190 10.75 -20.69 -3.76
N SER A 191 11.87 -20.95 -4.46
CA SER A 191 12.99 -20.02 -4.57
C SER A 191 13.02 -19.37 -5.94
N SER A 192 13.22 -18.06 -5.96
CA SER A 192 13.65 -17.32 -7.14
C SER A 192 15.15 -17.23 -7.13
N ASP A 193 15.78 -18.00 -8.01
CA ASP A 193 17.24 -18.02 -8.13
C ASP A 193 17.66 -17.08 -9.25
N ILE A 194 18.21 -15.92 -8.88
CA ILE A 194 18.47 -14.80 -9.78
C ILE A 194 19.95 -14.46 -9.69
N ASP A 195 20.65 -14.47 -10.84
CA ASP A 195 22.04 -14.03 -10.91
C ASP A 195 22.17 -12.53 -10.60
N ASP A 196 23.32 -12.11 -10.06
CA ASP A 196 23.50 -10.73 -9.58
C ASP A 196 23.21 -9.69 -10.66
N ARG A 197 23.65 -9.89 -11.90
CA ARG A 197 23.41 -8.91 -12.97
C ARG A 197 21.92 -8.75 -13.25
N THR A 198 21.20 -9.86 -13.40
CA THR A 198 19.75 -9.83 -13.62
C THR A 198 19.00 -9.24 -12.42
N LEU A 199 19.41 -9.58 -11.19
CA LEU A 199 18.85 -9.00 -9.97
C LEU A 199 18.98 -7.48 -10.00
N ARG A 200 20.17 -6.96 -10.33
CA ARG A 200 20.47 -5.52 -10.32
C ARG A 200 19.76 -4.75 -11.42
N GLU A 201 19.82 -5.24 -12.65
CA GLU A 201 19.35 -4.51 -13.83
C GLU A 201 17.84 -4.64 -14.06
N VAL A 202 17.20 -5.73 -13.57
CA VAL A 202 15.79 -6.02 -13.84
C VAL A 202 14.92 -5.93 -12.59
N TYR A 203 15.21 -6.74 -11.57
CA TYR A 203 14.31 -6.89 -10.42
C TYR A 203 14.49 -5.78 -9.38
N TRP A 204 15.73 -5.38 -9.13
CA TRP A 204 16.07 -4.35 -8.14
C TRP A 204 15.87 -2.94 -8.69
N TYR A 205 15.96 -2.74 -10.01
CA TYR A 205 15.85 -1.41 -10.62
C TYR A 205 14.56 -0.66 -10.21
N PRO A 206 13.35 -1.27 -10.23
CA PRO A 206 12.14 -0.60 -9.75
C PRO A 206 12.24 -0.17 -8.29
N PHE A 207 12.86 -0.98 -7.42
CA PHE A 207 13.08 -0.64 -6.01
C PHE A 207 14.10 0.49 -5.87
N LEU A 208 15.21 0.46 -6.60
CA LEU A 208 16.18 1.56 -6.63
C LEU A 208 15.49 2.87 -7.01
N ARG A 209 14.66 2.85 -8.06
CA ARG A 209 13.91 4.03 -8.48
C ARG A 209 12.85 4.44 -7.46
N ALA A 210 12.18 3.49 -6.80
CA ALA A 210 11.28 3.77 -5.70
C ALA A 210 12.01 4.42 -4.51
N MET A 211 13.26 4.05 -4.21
CA MET A 211 14.05 4.67 -3.14
C MET A 211 14.36 6.15 -3.39
N ASP A 212 14.40 6.60 -4.65
CA ASP A 212 14.49 8.03 -4.97
C ASP A 212 13.24 8.82 -4.50
N ALA A 213 12.09 8.16 -4.38
CA ALA A 213 10.86 8.72 -3.80
C ALA A 213 10.82 8.62 -2.27
N ASP A 214 11.86 8.04 -1.67
CA ASP A 214 12.10 7.95 -0.23
C ASP A 214 10.90 7.38 0.55
N PRO A 215 10.50 6.12 0.25
CA PRO A 215 9.33 5.50 0.85
C PRO A 215 9.51 5.32 2.36
N GLY A 216 8.43 5.44 3.13
CA GLY A 216 8.47 5.19 4.57
C GLY A 216 8.48 3.72 4.94
N ALA A 217 8.07 2.83 4.03
CA ALA A 217 8.03 1.39 4.27
C ALA A 217 8.41 0.57 3.03
N VAL A 218 8.91 -0.64 3.28
CA VAL A 218 9.11 -1.71 2.31
C VAL A 218 8.53 -3.00 2.88
N MET A 219 7.91 -3.80 2.02
CA MET A 219 7.42 -5.13 2.38
C MET A 219 8.30 -6.20 1.75
N CYS A 220 8.84 -7.09 2.58
CA CYS A 220 9.54 -8.27 2.09
C CYS A 220 8.53 -9.35 1.64
N ALA A 221 8.92 -10.14 0.63
CA ALA A 221 8.06 -11.10 -0.05
C ALA A 221 7.97 -12.46 0.67
N TYR A 222 6.99 -13.26 0.26
CA TYR A 222 6.83 -14.64 0.72
C TYR A 222 7.92 -15.60 0.24
N ASN A 223 8.39 -15.45 -1.00
CA ASN A 223 9.27 -16.42 -1.62
C ASN A 223 10.69 -16.36 -1.04
N ARG A 224 11.47 -17.39 -1.39
CA ARG A 224 12.90 -17.41 -1.18
C ARG A 224 13.61 -16.73 -2.35
N ASN A 225 14.73 -16.08 -2.08
CA ASN A 225 15.66 -15.51 -3.05
C ASN A 225 16.99 -16.24 -2.86
N ASN A 226 17.44 -16.99 -3.89
CA ASN A 226 18.60 -17.88 -3.78
C ASN A 226 18.52 -18.77 -2.50
N GLU A 227 17.40 -19.45 -2.32
CA GLU A 227 17.06 -20.37 -1.23
C GLU A 227 16.88 -19.75 0.17
N THR A 228 17.00 -18.43 0.32
CA THR A 228 16.77 -17.72 1.59
C THR A 228 15.46 -16.94 1.56
N TYR A 229 14.59 -17.11 2.56
CA TYR A 229 13.33 -16.35 2.63
C TYR A 229 13.57 -14.85 2.60
N SER A 230 12.80 -14.12 1.81
CA SER A 230 13.08 -12.71 1.56
C SER A 230 13.01 -11.84 2.82
N CYS A 231 12.10 -12.15 3.75
CA CYS A 231 12.02 -11.49 5.06
C CYS A 231 13.14 -11.84 6.04
N GLY A 232 13.90 -12.91 5.77
CA GLY A 232 15.06 -13.35 6.54
C GLY A 232 16.39 -13.18 5.80
N ASP A 233 16.40 -12.51 4.65
CA ASP A 233 17.58 -12.35 3.80
C ASP A 233 18.42 -11.15 4.26
N GLN A 234 19.52 -11.43 4.97
CA GLN A 234 20.44 -10.39 5.46
C GLN A 234 21.19 -9.67 4.33
N ALA A 235 21.44 -10.33 3.19
CA ALA A 235 22.09 -9.70 2.04
C ALA A 235 21.14 -8.71 1.34
N LEU A 236 19.83 -8.92 1.46
CA LEU A 236 18.81 -8.02 0.96
C LEU A 236 18.49 -6.88 1.95
N LEU A 237 18.18 -7.23 3.21
CA LEU A 237 17.59 -6.30 4.20
C LEU A 237 18.60 -5.73 5.20
N GLY A 238 19.68 -6.44 5.48
CA GLY A 238 20.58 -6.14 6.59
C GLY A 238 21.32 -4.82 6.42
N SER A 239 22.00 -4.35 7.48
CA SER A 239 22.77 -3.10 7.47
C SER A 239 23.86 -3.04 6.39
N ASN A 240 24.32 -4.20 5.91
CA ASN A 240 25.28 -4.34 4.82
C ASN A 240 24.64 -4.76 3.48
N GLY A 241 23.33 -4.97 3.45
CA GLY A 241 22.59 -5.46 2.29
C GLY A 241 22.15 -4.38 1.31
N LEU A 242 21.50 -4.81 0.22
CA LEU A 242 21.06 -3.96 -0.89
C LEU A 242 20.20 -2.79 -0.43
N LEU A 243 19.24 -3.06 0.44
CA LEU A 243 18.25 -2.07 0.86
C LEU A 243 18.88 -0.98 1.74
N ARG A 244 19.55 -1.37 2.83
CA ARG A 244 20.04 -0.40 3.83
C ARG A 244 21.36 0.23 3.45
N LYS A 245 22.32 -0.54 2.92
CA LYS A 245 23.66 -0.02 2.60
C LYS A 245 23.65 0.72 1.28
N GLU A 246 23.20 0.05 0.23
CA GLU A 246 23.37 0.57 -1.13
C GLU A 246 22.31 1.62 -1.47
N SER A 247 21.06 1.36 -1.12
CA SER A 247 19.96 2.30 -1.39
C SER A 247 19.68 3.27 -0.24
N LYS A 248 20.46 3.18 0.85
CA LYS A 248 20.37 4.08 2.02
C LYS A 248 18.95 4.18 2.60
N PHE A 249 18.16 3.10 2.49
CA PHE A 249 16.77 3.09 2.92
C PHE A 249 16.65 3.37 4.43
N LYS A 250 15.80 4.32 4.78
CA LYS A 250 15.60 4.80 6.16
C LYS A 250 14.26 4.41 6.77
N GLY A 251 13.32 3.88 5.99
CA GLY A 251 11.99 3.48 6.49
C GLY A 251 11.98 2.17 7.26
N LEU A 252 10.79 1.62 7.48
CA LEU A 252 10.60 0.30 8.10
C LEU A 252 10.58 -0.82 7.05
N VAL A 253 11.11 -1.98 7.39
CA VAL A 253 10.85 -3.23 6.65
C VAL A 253 9.79 -4.03 7.40
N MET A 254 8.67 -4.32 6.74
CA MET A 254 7.62 -5.19 7.27
C MET A 254 7.53 -6.49 6.49
N SER A 255 7.04 -7.55 7.13
CA SER A 255 6.71 -8.79 6.45
C SER A 255 5.44 -8.63 5.61
N ASP A 256 5.35 -9.39 4.51
CA ASP A 256 4.04 -9.80 4.02
C ASP A 256 3.35 -10.67 5.09
N TRP A 257 2.03 -10.85 5.00
CA TRP A 257 1.22 -11.49 6.05
C TRP A 257 1.64 -12.94 6.27
N GLY A 258 2.38 -13.23 7.34
CA GLY A 258 2.87 -14.58 7.66
C GLY A 258 4.13 -15.00 6.90
N ALA A 259 4.88 -14.05 6.30
CA ALA A 259 6.14 -14.32 5.60
C ALA A 259 7.37 -14.51 6.51
N THR A 260 7.14 -14.70 7.81
CA THR A 260 8.16 -14.99 8.81
C THR A 260 8.04 -16.43 9.29
N HIS A 261 9.19 -17.06 9.58
CA HIS A 261 9.24 -18.49 9.87
C HIS A 261 10.22 -18.81 11.01
N ASP A 262 9.92 -19.85 11.79
CA ASP A 262 10.78 -20.49 12.79
C ASP A 262 11.29 -19.62 13.95
N ASN A 263 12.21 -18.67 13.72
CA ASN A 263 13.01 -18.05 14.79
C ASN A 263 13.05 -16.51 14.68
N ALA A 264 12.54 -15.83 15.72
CA ALA A 264 12.50 -14.38 15.83
C ALA A 264 13.86 -13.70 15.64
N ALA A 265 14.91 -14.26 16.24
CA ALA A 265 16.25 -13.68 16.22
C ALA A 265 16.85 -13.69 14.82
N THR A 266 16.61 -14.74 14.04
CA THR A 266 17.06 -14.83 12.64
C THR A 266 16.51 -13.65 11.83
N TYR A 267 15.20 -13.40 11.89
CA TYR A 267 14.56 -12.36 11.09
C TYR A 267 14.89 -10.95 11.61
N ALA A 268 14.86 -10.75 12.92
CA ALA A 268 15.25 -9.47 13.53
C ALA A 268 16.69 -9.09 13.17
N ASN A 269 17.64 -10.02 13.25
CA ASN A 269 19.05 -9.78 12.92
C ASN A 269 19.30 -9.70 11.41
N ALA A 270 18.46 -10.32 10.58
CA ALA A 270 18.52 -10.18 9.12
C ALA A 270 18.10 -8.79 8.64
N GLY A 271 17.30 -8.05 9.42
CA GLY A 271 16.93 -6.66 9.13
C GLY A 271 15.44 -6.39 9.03
N LEU A 272 14.58 -7.38 9.31
CA LEU A 272 13.14 -7.18 9.45
C LEU A 272 12.86 -6.29 10.66
N ASP A 273 11.98 -5.29 10.50
CA ASP A 273 11.62 -4.37 11.58
C ASP A 273 10.23 -4.64 12.17
N MET A 274 9.27 -5.15 11.39
CA MET A 274 7.90 -5.40 11.84
C MET A 274 7.32 -6.70 11.26
N GLU A 275 6.70 -7.52 12.11
CA GLU A 275 5.97 -8.72 11.70
C GLU A 275 4.46 -8.43 11.58
N GLN A 276 3.86 -8.87 10.47
CA GLN A 276 2.42 -8.87 10.24
C GLN A 276 1.94 -10.26 9.80
N PRO A 277 0.71 -10.69 10.17
CA PRO A 277 -0.23 -10.00 11.06
C PRO A 277 0.13 -10.11 12.56
N GLY A 278 1.22 -10.80 12.92
CA GLY A 278 1.77 -10.90 14.27
C GLY A 278 1.33 -12.14 15.07
N ASP A 279 0.35 -12.89 14.57
CA ASP A 279 -0.03 -14.22 15.06
C ASP A 279 0.37 -15.32 14.06
N TRP A 280 0.28 -16.57 14.53
CA TRP A 280 0.48 -17.74 13.70
C TRP A 280 -0.72 -17.95 12.79
N ILE A 281 -0.52 -17.84 11.48
CA ILE A 281 -1.52 -18.15 10.46
C ILE A 281 -1.07 -19.38 9.65
N LEU A 282 -1.94 -19.83 8.73
CA LEU A 282 -1.73 -21.07 7.97
C LEU A 282 -0.36 -21.18 7.27
N ILE A 283 0.22 -20.04 6.89
CA ILE A 283 1.42 -19.97 6.04
C ILE A 283 2.70 -19.57 6.80
N GLY A 284 2.60 -19.22 8.09
CA GLY A 284 3.70 -18.69 8.89
C GLY A 284 3.25 -17.56 9.82
N GLY A 285 4.18 -16.69 10.23
CA GLY A 285 3.90 -15.61 11.18
C GLY A 285 4.13 -15.99 12.64
N GLY A 286 3.80 -15.09 13.55
CA GLY A 286 3.74 -15.35 14.99
C GLY A 286 5.07 -15.60 15.69
N ILE A 287 6.21 -15.36 15.01
CA ILE A 287 7.53 -15.56 15.62
C ILE A 287 7.98 -14.36 16.44
N TYR A 288 7.41 -13.16 16.25
CA TYR A 288 7.70 -12.00 17.10
C TYR A 288 6.97 -12.10 18.44
N GLY A 289 6.32 -11.05 18.95
CA GLY A 289 5.69 -11.07 20.28
C GLY A 289 6.60 -11.68 21.36
N ASN A 290 6.16 -12.77 21.98
CA ASN A 290 6.94 -13.51 22.99
C ASN A 290 8.27 -14.07 22.45
N GLY A 291 8.34 -14.51 21.19
CA GLY A 291 9.56 -15.02 20.58
C GLY A 291 10.64 -13.94 20.50
N LEU A 292 10.28 -12.73 20.03
CA LEU A 292 11.21 -11.59 19.99
C LEU A 292 11.57 -11.10 21.40
N LYS A 293 10.59 -11.01 22.32
CA LYS A 293 10.84 -10.65 23.73
C LYS A 293 11.86 -11.60 24.37
N ASN A 294 11.69 -12.90 24.18
CA ASN A 294 12.61 -13.92 24.72
C ASN A 294 13.99 -13.83 24.08
N ALA A 295 14.07 -13.61 22.76
CA ALA A 295 15.32 -13.43 22.05
C ALA A 295 16.10 -12.20 22.53
N VAL A 296 15.41 -11.13 22.93
CA VAL A 296 16.05 -9.96 23.53
C VAL A 296 16.52 -10.24 24.95
N ASN A 297 15.66 -10.85 25.77
CA ASN A 297 15.99 -11.18 27.17
C ASN A 297 17.17 -12.16 27.30
N ASN A 298 17.33 -13.08 26.35
CA ASN A 298 18.43 -14.04 26.33
C ASN A 298 19.67 -13.57 25.54
N GLY A 299 19.63 -12.36 24.97
CA GLY A 299 20.76 -11.75 24.25
C GLY A 299 20.94 -12.19 22.79
N SER A 300 20.07 -13.05 22.25
CA SER A 300 20.10 -13.45 20.82
C SER A 300 19.75 -12.30 19.87
N VAL A 301 18.99 -11.31 20.36
CA VAL A 301 18.76 -10.02 19.70
C VAL A 301 19.23 -8.92 20.64
N ASN A 302 20.12 -8.06 20.18
CA ASN A 302 20.61 -6.95 20.99
C ASN A 302 19.48 -5.95 21.25
N THR A 303 19.40 -5.37 22.44
CA THR A 303 18.41 -4.32 22.77
C THR A 303 18.49 -3.13 21.84
N THR A 304 19.68 -2.76 21.38
CA THR A 304 19.87 -1.72 20.36
C THR A 304 19.23 -2.06 19.02
N ARG A 305 19.17 -3.34 18.65
CA ARG A 305 18.46 -3.79 17.45
C ARG A 305 16.95 -3.62 17.61
N LEU A 306 16.39 -4.02 18.76
CA LEU A 306 14.97 -3.78 19.05
C LEU A 306 14.64 -2.27 19.01
N ASP A 307 15.47 -1.44 19.64
CA ASP A 307 15.28 0.02 19.64
C ASP A 307 15.30 0.60 18.23
N GLU A 308 16.18 0.08 17.36
CA GLU A 308 16.23 0.45 15.95
C GLU A 308 14.96 0.03 15.18
N MET A 309 14.46 -1.18 15.39
CA MET A 309 13.21 -1.67 14.77
C MET A 309 12.03 -0.76 15.11
N VAL A 310 11.90 -0.42 16.40
CA VAL A 310 10.82 0.45 16.90
C VAL A 310 10.98 1.87 16.38
N ALA A 311 12.20 2.41 16.37
CA ALA A 311 12.46 3.75 15.83
C ALA A 311 12.15 3.82 14.33
N ARG A 312 12.52 2.81 13.55
CA ARG A 312 12.19 2.68 12.11
C ARG A 312 10.68 2.58 11.88
N SER A 313 9.95 1.91 12.77
CA SER A 313 8.49 1.78 12.67
C SER A 313 7.76 3.09 12.97
N ILE A 314 8.28 3.91 13.90
CA ILE A 314 7.66 5.18 14.31
C ILE A 314 8.14 6.36 13.45
N ALA A 315 9.36 6.34 12.92
CA ALA A 315 9.90 7.47 12.16
C ALA A 315 9.03 7.89 10.96
N PRO A 316 8.44 6.99 10.14
CA PRO A 316 7.51 7.38 9.07
C PRO A 316 6.29 8.15 9.55
N TRP A 317 5.73 7.78 10.72
CA TRP A 317 4.61 8.48 11.35
C TRP A 317 4.95 9.96 11.60
N TYR A 318 6.13 10.25 12.15
CA TYR A 318 6.62 11.62 12.28
C TYR A 318 7.02 12.24 10.94
N ARG A 319 7.68 11.50 10.05
CA ARG A 319 8.16 12.03 8.77
C ARG A 319 7.01 12.65 7.96
N PHE A 320 5.88 11.97 7.91
CA PHE A 320 4.73 12.37 7.11
C PHE A 320 3.66 13.14 7.90
N GLY A 321 3.99 13.62 9.10
CA GLY A 321 3.13 14.49 9.89
C GLY A 321 1.85 13.82 10.39
N GLN A 322 1.90 12.51 10.63
CA GLN A 322 0.76 11.73 11.13
C GLN A 322 0.56 11.89 12.65
N ASP A 323 1.49 12.53 13.33
CA ASP A 323 1.46 12.88 14.76
C ASP A 323 0.62 14.14 15.06
N SER A 324 0.11 14.83 14.03
CA SER A 324 -0.69 16.03 14.19
C SER A 324 -1.84 16.09 13.20
N GLY A 325 -3.07 16.10 13.70
CA GLY A 325 -4.27 16.22 12.86
C GLY A 325 -4.47 15.08 11.85
N PHE A 326 -3.92 13.89 12.14
CA PHE A 326 -4.19 12.69 11.35
C PHE A 326 -5.54 12.10 11.78
N PRO A 327 -6.44 11.77 10.83
CA PRO A 327 -7.75 11.22 11.19
C PRO A 327 -7.65 9.88 11.91
N GLU A 328 -8.55 9.64 12.86
CA GLU A 328 -8.70 8.33 13.48
C GLU A 328 -9.27 7.31 12.47
N THR A 329 -8.94 6.04 12.65
CA THR A 329 -9.55 4.95 11.89
C THR A 329 -11.07 4.97 12.07
N ASN A 330 -11.81 4.95 10.96
CA ASN A 330 -13.27 5.12 10.97
C ASN A 330 -14.06 3.99 10.27
N PHE A 331 -13.41 2.84 10.10
CA PHE A 331 -13.98 1.62 9.51
C PHE A 331 -13.57 0.36 10.27
N ASP A 332 -14.12 -0.78 9.87
CA ASP A 332 -13.74 -2.12 10.33
C ASP A 332 -13.70 -3.09 9.16
N ALA A 333 -12.49 -3.50 8.74
CA ALA A 333 -12.25 -4.43 7.64
C ALA A 333 -12.83 -5.82 7.89
N GLN A 334 -13.14 -6.17 9.15
CA GLN A 334 -13.78 -7.43 9.50
C GLN A 334 -15.29 -7.41 9.21
N LYS A 335 -15.85 -6.21 9.00
CA LYS A 335 -17.23 -5.97 8.60
C LYS A 335 -17.26 -5.10 7.34
N PRO A 336 -16.82 -5.66 6.18
CA PRO A 336 -16.69 -4.91 4.94
C PRO A 336 -18.03 -4.42 4.37
N ASP A 337 -19.14 -4.95 4.88
CA ASP A 337 -20.49 -4.47 4.58
C ASP A 337 -20.83 -3.15 5.28
N GLY A 338 -19.91 -2.56 6.05
CA GLY A 338 -20.12 -1.31 6.78
C GLY A 338 -21.02 -1.46 8.01
N SER A 339 -21.32 -2.69 8.44
CA SER A 339 -22.11 -2.95 9.64
C SER A 339 -21.28 -2.81 10.92
N GLY A 340 -21.95 -2.63 12.06
CA GLY A 340 -21.31 -2.55 13.38
C GLY A 340 -20.86 -1.14 13.77
N SER A 341 -20.65 -0.94 15.07
CA SER A 341 -20.37 0.38 15.68
C SER A 341 -19.02 0.98 15.30
N LEU A 342 -18.07 0.17 14.84
CA LEU A 342 -16.74 0.62 14.41
C LEU A 342 -16.71 1.14 12.97
N ASN A 343 -17.79 0.94 12.20
CA ASN A 343 -17.96 1.50 10.86
C ASN A 343 -18.73 2.82 10.94
N LEU A 344 -18.00 3.94 10.85
CA LEU A 344 -18.59 5.28 10.89
C LEU A 344 -19.12 5.76 9.53
N ASN A 345 -18.95 4.94 8.48
CA ASN A 345 -19.46 5.21 7.12
C ASN A 345 -19.02 6.57 6.54
N VAL A 346 -17.80 7.00 6.86
CA VAL A 346 -17.20 8.22 6.29
C VAL A 346 -17.00 8.04 4.79
N ASN A 347 -17.62 8.88 3.96
CA ASN A 347 -17.44 8.84 2.52
C ASN A 347 -16.21 9.66 2.11
N VAL A 348 -15.21 8.98 1.54
CA VAL A 348 -13.96 9.62 1.08
C VAL A 348 -13.89 9.76 -0.43
N ARG A 349 -14.93 9.34 -1.15
CA ARG A 349 -15.04 9.52 -2.60
C ARG A 349 -15.32 10.98 -2.92
N THR A 350 -14.71 11.48 -3.99
CA THR A 350 -14.93 12.83 -4.50
C THR A 350 -15.28 12.81 -5.99
N ALA A 351 -15.86 13.90 -6.48
CA ALA A 351 -16.12 14.06 -7.92
C ALA A 351 -14.80 14.11 -8.70
N GLU A 352 -13.75 14.66 -8.09
CA GLU A 352 -12.40 14.76 -8.61
C GLU A 352 -11.75 13.38 -8.74
N HIS A 353 -11.87 12.52 -7.73
CA HIS A 353 -11.39 11.13 -7.82
C HIS A 353 -12.11 10.37 -8.93
N THR A 354 -13.43 10.55 -9.04
CA THR A 354 -14.25 9.93 -10.09
C THR A 354 -13.83 10.40 -11.49
N ALA A 355 -13.59 11.70 -11.66
CA ALA A 355 -13.12 12.28 -12.92
C ALA A 355 -11.72 11.75 -13.29
N LEU A 356 -10.81 11.65 -12.31
CA LEU A 356 -9.48 11.11 -12.50
C LEU A 356 -9.51 9.63 -12.90
N VAL A 357 -10.36 8.81 -12.25
CA VAL A 357 -10.55 7.40 -12.64
C VAL A 357 -10.98 7.31 -14.10
N LYS A 358 -11.95 8.13 -14.53
CA LYS A 358 -12.41 8.17 -15.91
C LYS A 358 -11.31 8.62 -16.88
N GLU A 359 -10.50 9.60 -16.49
CA GLU A 359 -9.37 10.09 -17.28
C GLU A 359 -8.34 8.98 -17.49
N ILE A 360 -7.89 8.33 -16.42
CA ILE A 360 -6.92 7.23 -16.48
C ILE A 360 -7.48 6.06 -17.26
N ALA A 361 -8.73 5.65 -16.99
CA ALA A 361 -9.37 4.56 -17.72
C ALA A 361 -9.38 4.82 -19.23
N SER A 362 -9.75 6.04 -19.63
CA SER A 362 -9.77 6.44 -21.05
C SER A 362 -8.36 6.50 -21.65
N ALA A 363 -7.39 7.07 -20.94
CA ALA A 363 -6.01 7.22 -21.40
C ALA A 363 -5.22 5.90 -21.42
N SER A 364 -5.63 4.91 -20.61
CA SER A 364 -5.01 3.59 -20.53
C SER A 364 -5.50 2.61 -21.60
N ALA A 365 -6.56 2.96 -22.33
CA ALA A 365 -7.08 2.13 -23.41
C ALA A 365 -6.12 2.13 -24.60
N VAL A 366 -5.58 0.96 -24.96
CA VAL A 366 -4.63 0.81 -26.07
C VAL A 366 -5.37 0.42 -27.35
N LEU A 367 -5.38 1.31 -28.34
CA LEU A 367 -5.94 1.03 -29.67
C LEU A 367 -4.96 0.16 -30.48
N LEU A 368 -5.09 -1.17 -30.35
CA LEU A 368 -4.19 -2.12 -31.01
C LEU A 368 -4.36 -2.18 -32.54
N LYS A 369 -5.59 -1.99 -33.03
CA LYS A 369 -5.93 -2.05 -34.45
C LYS A 369 -7.05 -1.08 -34.77
N ASN A 370 -6.88 -0.29 -35.83
CA ASN A 370 -7.94 0.53 -36.40
C ASN A 370 -7.87 0.44 -37.94
N SER A 371 -8.90 -0.12 -38.55
CA SER A 371 -8.97 -0.30 -40.02
C SER A 371 -9.85 0.75 -40.70
N ARG A 372 -10.07 1.90 -40.04
CA ARG A 372 -10.87 2.98 -40.61
C ARG A 372 -10.21 3.56 -41.86
N THR A 373 -10.94 3.56 -42.96
CA THR A 373 -10.59 4.27 -44.19
C THR A 373 -11.56 5.42 -44.41
N GLY A 374 -11.06 6.66 -44.43
CA GLY A 374 -11.88 7.86 -44.62
C GLY A 374 -12.86 8.19 -43.48
N THR A 375 -13.74 9.16 -43.72
CA THR A 375 -14.67 9.70 -42.71
C THR A 375 -15.88 8.82 -42.44
N SER A 376 -16.24 7.93 -43.37
CA SER A 376 -17.40 7.01 -43.29
C SER A 376 -17.01 5.54 -43.11
N GLY A 377 -15.72 5.23 -42.95
CA GLY A 377 -15.23 3.86 -42.82
C GLY A 377 -15.59 3.18 -41.50
N ARG A 378 -15.65 1.84 -41.52
CA ARG A 378 -15.80 1.00 -40.32
C ARG A 378 -14.54 1.12 -39.44
N GLY A 379 -14.69 1.44 -38.16
CA GLY A 379 -13.57 1.58 -37.22
C GLY A 379 -13.82 2.68 -36.18
N LEU A 380 -12.76 3.17 -35.55
CA LEU A 380 -12.82 4.21 -34.51
C LEU A 380 -12.24 5.56 -34.99
N PRO A 381 -12.69 6.71 -34.42
CA PRO A 381 -13.86 6.85 -33.55
C PRO A 381 -15.17 6.54 -34.29
N LEU A 382 -16.18 6.05 -33.57
CA LEU A 382 -17.50 5.75 -34.13
C LEU A 382 -18.14 7.01 -34.72
N ALA A 383 -18.62 6.94 -35.96
CA ALA A 383 -19.62 7.89 -36.47
C ALA A 383 -21.00 7.50 -35.91
N LEU A 384 -21.88 8.46 -35.60
CA LEU A 384 -23.21 8.23 -35.03
C LEU A 384 -23.98 7.15 -35.82
N PRO A 385 -24.04 5.90 -35.32
CA PRO A 385 -24.64 4.81 -36.07
C PRO A 385 -26.16 4.77 -35.81
N ASN A 386 -26.93 4.31 -36.79
CA ASN A 386 -28.38 4.14 -36.63
C ASN A 386 -28.74 3.06 -35.60
N SER A 387 -27.83 2.11 -35.36
CA SER A 387 -27.98 1.05 -34.37
C SER A 387 -26.61 0.59 -33.85
N ILE A 388 -26.57 0.15 -32.59
CA ILE A 388 -25.38 -0.41 -31.94
C ILE A 388 -25.77 -1.72 -31.28
N ALA A 389 -25.03 -2.78 -31.55
CA ALA A 389 -25.09 -4.01 -30.78
C ALA A 389 -23.94 -4.04 -29.76
N ILE A 390 -24.25 -4.38 -28.50
CA ILE A 390 -23.28 -4.59 -27.42
C ILE A 390 -23.31 -6.07 -27.06
N ILE A 391 -22.20 -6.78 -27.26
CA ILE A 391 -22.14 -8.25 -27.23
C ILE A 391 -21.03 -8.71 -26.27
N GLY A 392 -21.32 -9.69 -25.42
CA GLY A 392 -20.35 -10.34 -24.54
C GLY A 392 -20.72 -10.25 -23.05
N GLN A 393 -20.27 -11.22 -22.25
CA GLN A 393 -20.49 -11.23 -20.80
C GLN A 393 -19.85 -10.02 -20.11
N ASP A 394 -18.66 -9.63 -20.57
CA ASP A 394 -17.88 -8.51 -20.03
C ASP A 394 -18.56 -7.13 -20.24
N ALA A 395 -19.55 -7.04 -21.13
CA ALA A 395 -20.34 -5.81 -21.29
C ALA A 395 -21.45 -5.66 -20.23
N LYS A 396 -21.72 -6.70 -19.44
CA LYS A 396 -22.70 -6.66 -18.35
C LYS A 396 -22.08 -5.99 -17.12
N LYS A 397 -22.92 -5.42 -16.25
CA LYS A 397 -22.47 -4.97 -14.94
C LYS A 397 -21.86 -6.16 -14.17
N GLY A 398 -20.65 -5.96 -13.65
CA GLY A 398 -19.95 -6.96 -12.84
C GLY A 398 -20.70 -7.29 -11.56
N SER A 399 -20.63 -8.55 -11.13
CA SER A 399 -21.21 -9.00 -9.87
C SER A 399 -20.57 -8.31 -8.67
N THR A 400 -21.39 -7.79 -7.77
CA THR A 400 -20.94 -7.23 -6.48
C THR A 400 -21.01 -8.25 -5.34
N ASN A 401 -21.42 -9.48 -5.63
CA ASN A 401 -21.65 -10.53 -4.63
C ASN A 401 -20.45 -11.48 -4.48
N CYS A 402 -19.32 -11.15 -5.09
CA CYS A 402 -18.12 -11.97 -5.05
C CYS A 402 -17.22 -11.52 -3.90
N ARG A 403 -16.85 -12.45 -3.02
CA ARG A 403 -15.88 -12.17 -1.97
C ARG A 403 -14.56 -11.80 -2.63
N LEU A 404 -14.02 -10.63 -2.29
CA LEU A 404 -12.72 -10.15 -2.77
C LEU A 404 -12.58 -10.13 -4.32
N ASN A 405 -13.68 -9.93 -5.05
CA ASN A 405 -13.71 -9.97 -6.51
C ASN A 405 -13.24 -11.32 -7.14
N GLU A 406 -13.29 -12.43 -6.39
CA GLU A 406 -12.89 -13.76 -6.86
C GLU A 406 -13.94 -14.41 -7.80
N CYS A 407 -14.36 -13.69 -8.83
CA CYS A 407 -15.26 -14.20 -9.86
C CYS A 407 -15.09 -13.43 -11.18
N ASN A 408 -15.53 -14.04 -12.28
CA ASN A 408 -15.54 -13.42 -13.60
C ASN A 408 -16.96 -13.38 -14.18
N ASP A 409 -17.89 -12.82 -13.40
CA ASP A 409 -19.28 -12.63 -13.84
C ASP A 409 -19.61 -11.16 -14.11
N GLY A 410 -19.73 -10.83 -15.39
CA GLY A 410 -19.90 -9.47 -15.89
C GLY A 410 -18.56 -8.80 -16.20
N THR A 411 -18.52 -7.46 -16.18
CA THR A 411 -17.32 -6.70 -16.51
C THR A 411 -16.19 -6.90 -15.50
N MET A 412 -14.98 -7.17 -15.99
CA MET A 412 -13.77 -7.26 -15.18
C MET A 412 -13.15 -5.86 -15.03
N SER A 413 -13.48 -5.18 -13.94
CA SER A 413 -13.03 -3.79 -13.71
C SER A 413 -11.74 -3.67 -12.91
N ILE A 414 -11.46 -4.66 -12.06
CA ILE A 414 -10.24 -4.83 -11.26
C ILE A 414 -9.94 -6.33 -11.29
N GLY A 415 -8.65 -6.68 -11.40
CA GLY A 415 -8.17 -8.05 -11.60
C GLY A 415 -8.37 -8.98 -10.41
#